data_AF-A0A484H073-F1
#
_entry.id   AF-A0A484H073-F1
#
_cell.length_a   1.000
_cell.length_b   1.000
_cell.length_c   1.000
_cell.angle_alpha   90.00
_cell.angle_beta   90.00
_cell.angle_gamma   90.00
#
_symmetry.space_group_name_H-M   'P 1'
#
loop_
_entity.id
_entity.type
_entity.pdbx_description
1 polymer ?
#
loop_
_entity_poly.entity_id
_entity_poly.type
_entity_poly.pdbx_seq_one_letter_code
_entity_poly.pdbx_strand_id
1 'polypeptide(L)'
;MGSVGSQHLQEPSVASTPHRSVVMSFDGGPLEEVAAGVAQAQGSRARGIPIFTDSEEPVPDDRYRAVYFATLLAGVGFLLPYNSFITDVDYLHHKYPGTSIVFDMSLTYILVALVAVLLNNALVERLSLHTRITAGYLLALGPLLFISICDVWLQLFSRDQAYAINLAAVGTVAFGCTVQQSSFYGYTGMLPKRYTQGVMTGESTAGVMVSLSRILTKLLLPDERAGTLIFFLVSAGLELLCFLLHLLVRGSRFVLYHTARPRPSHTAAYRVHHDVAAEDVHFEHQGPGLDNGGSPKDSPAHEVTGGGGAYTRFDVPRPRTRRSWPSFRALLLHRYVVARVIWADMLSIAVTYFITLCLFPGLESEIHHCILGEWLPILIMAVFNLSDFVGKILAALPMDWQGTHLLACACLRVVFIPLFILCVYPSSTPALRHPAWPCILSLLMGISNGYFGSVPMILAAGKVSPKQRELAGNTMTVSYMTGLTLGSAVAYCTYSLTRDAHGTCPDRSAANASFPAGL
;
A
#
# COMPACT_ATOMS: atom_id res chain seq x y z
N MET A 1 49.17 35.41 30.79
CA MET A 1 50.65 35.25 30.78
C MET A 1 50.91 33.83 31.26
N GLY A 2 51.54 32.88 30.58
CA GLY A 2 52.25 32.71 29.31
C GLY A 2 52.80 31.27 29.40
N SER A 3 52.49 30.35 28.49
CA SER A 3 53.07 30.19 27.15
C SER A 3 54.29 29.25 27.15
N VAL A 4 54.11 28.02 26.63
CA VAL A 4 55.12 27.16 25.97
C VAL A 4 56.28 26.62 26.85
N GLY A 5 56.79 25.38 26.72
CA GLY A 5 56.35 24.22 25.93
C GLY A 5 57.52 23.41 25.32
N SER A 6 57.37 22.07 25.32
CA SER A 6 57.96 21.09 24.39
C SER A 6 59.25 20.29 24.73
N GLN A 7 59.24 19.05 24.22
CA GLN A 7 60.34 18.09 23.95
C GLN A 7 61.03 17.34 25.12
N HIS A 8 61.54 16.10 24.96
CA HIS A 8 61.16 14.91 24.15
C HIS A 8 62.11 13.75 24.58
N LEU A 9 61.65 12.52 24.82
CA LEU A 9 62.42 11.26 24.72
C LEU A 9 61.52 10.03 24.98
N GLN A 10 61.97 8.85 24.54
CA GLN A 10 61.08 7.85 23.92
C GLN A 10 61.31 6.40 24.42
N GLU A 11 60.21 5.74 24.81
CA GLU A 11 59.97 4.27 24.81
C GLU A 11 60.78 3.35 25.77
N PRO A 12 60.33 2.09 26.07
CA PRO A 12 59.45 1.22 25.25
C PRO A 12 58.27 0.46 25.93
N SER A 13 57.28 0.12 25.09
CA SER A 13 56.56 -1.19 24.89
C SER A 13 56.23 -2.10 26.10
N VAL A 14 55.15 -2.89 26.19
CA VAL A 14 54.03 -3.31 25.29
C VAL A 14 53.06 -4.15 26.18
N ALA A 15 51.77 -4.37 25.95
CA ALA A 15 50.76 -3.91 24.98
C ALA A 15 49.35 -3.96 25.64
N SER A 16 48.30 -3.53 24.94
CA SER A 16 46.89 -3.77 25.32
C SER A 16 46.01 -4.02 24.08
N THR A 17 44.85 -4.65 24.31
CA THR A 17 43.81 -5.06 23.34
C THR A 17 43.40 -4.01 22.28
N PRO A 18 43.04 -4.42 21.04
CA PRO A 18 42.57 -3.51 20.00
C PRO A 18 41.05 -3.25 20.03
N HIS A 19 40.67 -2.11 19.45
CA HIS A 19 39.30 -1.62 19.34
C HIS A 19 38.80 -1.65 17.88
N ARG A 20 37.48 -1.87 17.73
CA ARG A 20 36.58 -1.55 16.61
C ARG A 20 37.02 -0.44 15.63
N SER A 21 37.01 -0.70 14.30
CA SER A 21 36.50 0.24 13.26
C SER A 21 36.47 -0.33 11.84
N VAL A 22 35.71 0.33 10.95
CA VAL A 22 35.36 -0.04 9.56
C VAL A 22 36.21 0.71 8.54
N VAL A 23 36.63 0.06 7.45
CA VAL A 23 37.00 0.71 6.17
C VAL A 23 36.54 -0.18 5.00
N MET A 24 35.97 0.40 3.93
CA MET A 24 35.62 -0.30 2.69
C MET A 24 36.84 -0.49 1.77
N SER A 25 36.80 -1.48 0.87
CA SER A 25 37.43 -1.33 -0.44
C SER A 25 36.70 -2.14 -1.52
N PHE A 26 36.48 -1.50 -2.67
CA PHE A 26 36.13 -2.12 -3.95
C PHE A 26 37.36 -1.93 -4.85
N ASP A 27 37.81 -2.99 -5.54
CA ASP A 27 38.04 -3.04 -6.99
C ASP A 27 38.98 -4.16 -7.43
N GLY A 28 38.81 -4.59 -8.69
CA GLY A 28 39.89 -5.16 -9.52
C GLY A 28 40.21 -6.65 -9.35
N GLY A 29 39.72 -7.46 -10.30
CA GLY A 29 40.51 -8.59 -10.83
C GLY A 29 40.94 -8.28 -12.26
N PRO A 30 41.47 -9.25 -13.03
CA PRO A 30 42.12 -10.51 -12.62
C PRO A 30 43.58 -10.56 -13.12
N LEU A 31 44.39 -11.48 -12.60
CA LEU A 31 45.65 -11.89 -13.26
C LEU A 31 45.79 -13.41 -13.27
N GLU A 32 46.22 -13.91 -14.42
CA GLU A 32 46.27 -15.30 -14.85
C GLU A 32 47.73 -15.61 -15.24
N GLU A 33 48.39 -16.54 -14.53
CA GLU A 33 49.65 -17.22 -14.91
C GLU A 33 49.99 -18.27 -13.80
N VAL A 34 50.71 -19.38 -14.01
CA VAL A 34 50.82 -20.35 -15.12
C VAL A 34 51.60 -21.59 -14.61
N ALA A 35 51.42 -22.76 -15.25
CA ALA A 35 52.30 -23.95 -15.22
C ALA A 35 52.59 -24.74 -13.90
N ALA A 36 51.86 -25.86 -13.77
CA ALA A 36 52.38 -27.25 -13.85
C ALA A 36 53.52 -27.77 -12.93
N GLY A 37 53.29 -28.96 -12.32
CA GLY A 37 54.34 -29.71 -11.62
C GLY A 37 53.96 -31.12 -11.11
N VAL A 38 54.00 -32.12 -12.01
CA VAL A 38 54.19 -33.58 -11.73
C VAL A 38 53.07 -34.36 -11.00
N ALA A 39 52.72 -35.51 -11.58
CA ALA A 39 51.80 -36.49 -11.01
C ALA A 39 52.54 -37.73 -10.45
N GLN A 40 52.00 -38.36 -9.41
CA GLN A 40 52.22 -39.78 -9.16
C GLN A 40 50.96 -40.43 -8.56
N ALA A 41 50.60 -41.60 -9.06
CA ALA A 41 49.32 -42.25 -8.77
C ALA A 41 49.44 -43.36 -7.71
N GLN A 42 48.45 -43.46 -6.83
CA GLN A 42 48.00 -44.73 -6.28
C GLN A 42 46.51 -44.63 -5.91
N GLY A 43 45.74 -45.65 -6.28
CA GLY A 43 44.28 -45.57 -6.27
C GLY A 43 43.65 -46.08 -4.98
N SER A 44 42.49 -45.52 -4.63
CA SER A 44 41.44 -46.26 -3.93
C SER A 44 40.07 -45.87 -4.47
N ARG A 45 39.31 -46.86 -4.93
CA ARG A 45 38.07 -46.68 -5.70
C ARG A 45 36.86 -46.59 -4.76
N ALA A 46 36.84 -45.58 -3.89
CA ALA A 46 35.65 -45.26 -3.11
C ALA A 46 34.59 -44.64 -4.02
N ARG A 47 33.41 -45.27 -4.14
CA ARG A 47 32.25 -44.66 -4.79
C ARG A 47 31.75 -43.52 -3.91
N GLY A 48 32.23 -42.31 -4.18
CA GLY A 48 31.62 -41.10 -3.66
C GLY A 48 30.18 -41.03 -4.12
N ILE A 49 29.24 -41.07 -3.16
CA ILE A 49 27.85 -40.69 -3.40
C ILE A 49 27.89 -39.25 -3.92
N PRO A 50 27.26 -38.92 -5.05
CA PRO A 50 27.15 -37.52 -5.46
C PRO A 50 26.31 -36.83 -4.39
N ILE A 51 26.98 -36.04 -3.55
CA ILE A 51 26.32 -35.03 -2.74
C ILE A 51 25.71 -34.08 -3.75
N PHE A 52 24.39 -34.20 -3.95
CA PHE A 52 23.61 -33.14 -4.56
C PHE A 52 23.72 -31.95 -3.62
N THR A 53 24.70 -31.09 -3.88
CA THR A 53 24.61 -29.69 -3.50
C THR A 53 23.41 -29.15 -4.26
N ASP A 54 22.25 -29.14 -3.59
CA ASP A 54 21.11 -28.34 -4.02
C ASP A 54 21.66 -26.93 -4.26
N SER A 55 21.82 -26.61 -5.54
CA SER A 55 22.32 -25.32 -5.96
C SER A 55 21.13 -24.39 -5.78
N GLU A 56 21.03 -23.77 -4.59
CA GLU A 56 20.06 -22.71 -4.34
C GLU A 56 20.20 -21.69 -5.47
N GLU A 57 19.22 -21.65 -6.39
CA GLU A 57 19.26 -20.72 -7.50
C GLU A 57 19.39 -19.31 -6.92
N PRO A 58 20.43 -18.56 -7.28
CA PRO A 58 20.70 -17.26 -6.66
C PRO A 58 19.48 -16.36 -6.88
N VAL A 59 18.99 -15.77 -5.78
CA VAL A 59 17.82 -14.88 -5.79
C VAL A 59 18.01 -13.86 -6.93
N PRO A 60 17.12 -13.83 -7.95
CA PRO A 60 17.29 -12.93 -9.06
C PRO A 60 17.32 -11.48 -8.57
N ASP A 61 18.18 -10.64 -9.14
CA ASP A 61 18.17 -9.21 -8.82
C ASP A 61 17.15 -8.44 -9.69
N ASP A 62 16.63 -7.36 -9.13
CA ASP A 62 15.70 -6.44 -9.78
C ASP A 62 16.49 -5.48 -10.69
N ARG A 63 16.84 -5.99 -11.88
CA ARG A 63 17.66 -5.27 -12.85
C ARG A 63 17.02 -3.92 -13.21
N TYR A 64 17.80 -2.85 -13.06
CA TYR A 64 17.38 -1.45 -13.19
C TYR A 64 16.30 -0.98 -12.18
N ARG A 65 16.02 -1.74 -11.12
CA ARG A 65 14.94 -1.48 -10.14
C ARG A 65 13.55 -1.36 -10.79
N ALA A 66 13.36 -2.00 -11.95
CA ALA A 66 12.16 -1.86 -12.76
C ALA A 66 10.91 -2.37 -12.05
N VAL A 67 11.03 -3.45 -11.24
CA VAL A 67 9.91 -3.95 -10.43
C VAL A 67 9.55 -2.92 -9.35
N TYR A 68 10.55 -2.28 -8.72
CA TYR A 68 10.32 -1.28 -7.68
C TYR A 68 9.59 -0.05 -8.24
N PHE A 69 10.06 0.50 -9.38
CA PHE A 69 9.38 1.61 -10.04
C PHE A 69 7.97 1.27 -10.49
N ALA A 70 7.72 0.05 -11.00
CA ALA A 70 6.37 -0.37 -11.35
C ALA A 70 5.46 -0.54 -10.12
N THR A 71 5.97 -1.01 -8.98
CA THR A 71 5.19 -1.05 -7.73
C THR A 71 4.89 0.33 -7.17
N LEU A 72 5.84 1.27 -7.28
CA LEU A 72 5.61 2.67 -6.90
C LEU A 72 4.57 3.32 -7.81
N LEU A 73 4.67 3.15 -9.13
CA LEU A 73 3.69 3.72 -10.06
C LEU A 73 2.30 3.10 -9.88
N ALA A 74 2.20 1.79 -9.62
CA ALA A 74 0.93 1.16 -9.26
C ALA A 74 0.27 1.81 -8.02
N GLY A 75 1.08 2.25 -7.05
CA GLY A 75 0.63 3.04 -5.90
C GLY A 75 0.01 4.39 -6.27
N VAL A 76 0.57 5.05 -7.29
CA VAL A 76 -0.01 6.28 -7.86
C VAL A 76 -1.33 5.94 -8.57
N GLY A 77 -1.31 4.86 -9.35
CA GLY A 77 -2.38 4.44 -10.26
C GLY A 77 -3.74 4.19 -9.60
N PHE A 78 -3.81 3.55 -8.44
CA PHE A 78 -5.12 3.32 -7.79
C PHE A 78 -5.67 4.51 -6.99
N LEU A 79 -4.92 5.60 -6.81
CA LEU A 79 -5.37 6.79 -6.06
C LEU A 79 -5.70 7.98 -6.95
N LEU A 80 -4.92 8.16 -8.03
CA LEU A 80 -5.08 9.25 -8.97
C LEU A 80 -6.47 9.29 -9.67
N PRO A 81 -7.13 8.15 -10.01
CA PRO A 81 -8.46 8.14 -10.61
C PRO A 81 -9.51 8.85 -9.76
N TYR A 82 -9.65 8.48 -8.48
CA TYR A 82 -10.59 9.14 -7.58
C TYR A 82 -10.25 10.61 -7.38
N ASN A 83 -8.97 10.92 -7.16
CA ASN A 83 -8.54 12.30 -7.03
C ASN A 83 -8.85 13.14 -8.27
N SER A 84 -8.88 12.56 -9.47
CA SER A 84 -9.27 13.25 -10.71
C SER A 84 -10.72 13.73 -10.71
N PHE A 85 -11.63 13.01 -10.05
CA PHE A 85 -13.02 13.45 -9.89
C PHE A 85 -13.16 14.59 -8.88
N ILE A 86 -12.38 14.61 -7.80
CA ILE A 86 -12.55 15.58 -6.70
C ILE A 86 -11.58 16.77 -6.72
N THR A 87 -10.57 16.79 -7.58
CA THR A 87 -9.58 17.89 -7.61
C THR A 87 -10.19 19.18 -8.19
N ASP A 88 -11.06 19.06 -9.18
CA ASP A 88 -11.72 20.20 -9.83
C ASP A 88 -13.07 20.54 -9.17
N VAL A 89 -12.96 20.94 -7.90
CA VAL A 89 -14.10 21.38 -7.08
C VAL A 89 -14.80 22.60 -7.70
N ASP A 90 -14.03 23.47 -8.35
CA ASP A 90 -14.50 24.72 -8.93
C ASP A 90 -15.41 24.44 -10.15
N TYR A 91 -14.95 23.61 -11.10
CA TYR A 91 -15.79 23.12 -12.21
C TYR A 91 -17.05 22.40 -11.72
N LEU A 92 -16.95 21.57 -10.68
CA LEU A 92 -18.09 20.84 -10.14
C LEU A 92 -19.13 21.76 -9.51
N HIS A 93 -18.71 22.80 -8.77
CA HIS A 93 -19.65 23.79 -8.22
C HIS A 93 -20.26 24.68 -9.30
N HIS A 94 -19.51 25.04 -10.35
CA HIS A 94 -20.04 25.77 -11.50
C HIS A 94 -21.07 24.94 -12.29
N LYS A 95 -20.82 23.64 -12.49
CA LYS A 95 -21.72 22.73 -13.20
C LYS A 95 -22.96 22.34 -12.40
N TYR A 96 -22.82 22.23 -11.07
CA TYR A 96 -23.89 21.79 -10.17
C TYR A 96 -24.15 22.76 -8.99
N PRO A 97 -24.44 24.05 -9.25
CA PRO A 97 -24.66 25.05 -8.20
C PRO A 97 -25.82 24.65 -7.28
N GLY A 98 -25.61 24.82 -5.97
CA GLY A 98 -26.55 24.47 -4.91
C GLY A 98 -26.58 22.98 -4.50
N THR A 99 -25.73 22.13 -5.09
CA THR A 99 -25.67 20.69 -4.77
C THR A 99 -24.40 20.30 -4.02
N SER A 100 -24.45 19.17 -3.31
CA SER A 100 -23.34 18.60 -2.53
C SER A 100 -22.49 17.60 -3.31
N ILE A 101 -22.36 17.72 -4.64
CA ILE A 101 -21.75 16.69 -5.52
C ILE A 101 -20.39 16.14 -5.02
N VAL A 102 -19.48 17.00 -4.55
CA VAL A 102 -18.16 16.58 -4.03
C VAL A 102 -18.29 15.68 -2.79
N PHE A 103 -19.27 15.97 -1.92
CA PHE A 103 -19.58 15.15 -0.76
C PHE A 103 -20.23 13.82 -1.17
N ASP A 104 -21.22 13.85 -2.08
CA ASP A 104 -21.90 12.65 -2.58
C ASP A 104 -20.92 11.68 -3.26
N MET A 105 -19.99 12.21 -4.07
CA MET A 105 -18.89 11.45 -4.68
C MET A 105 -17.99 10.81 -3.62
N SER A 106 -17.60 11.57 -2.58
CA SER A 106 -16.73 11.08 -1.51
C SER A 106 -17.40 9.98 -0.67
N LEU A 107 -18.68 10.16 -0.34
CA LEU A 107 -19.49 9.17 0.37
C LEU A 107 -19.66 7.89 -0.46
N THR A 108 -19.96 8.02 -1.76
CA THR A 108 -20.08 6.90 -2.69
C THR A 108 -18.77 6.14 -2.79
N TYR A 109 -17.63 6.84 -2.91
CA TYR A 109 -16.32 6.22 -2.96
C TYR A 109 -16.05 5.37 -1.71
N ILE A 110 -16.21 5.95 -0.52
CA ILE A 110 -15.92 5.27 0.76
C ILE A 110 -16.83 4.04 0.98
N LEU A 111 -18.13 4.17 0.73
CA LEU A 111 -19.09 3.07 0.92
C LEU A 111 -18.83 1.92 -0.06
N VAL A 112 -18.60 2.22 -1.34
CA VAL A 112 -18.31 1.19 -2.36
C VAL A 112 -16.94 0.56 -2.11
N ALA A 113 -15.93 1.34 -1.68
CA ALA A 113 -14.62 0.83 -1.31
C ALA A 113 -14.68 -0.14 -0.12
N LEU A 114 -15.46 0.15 0.92
CA LEU A 114 -15.67 -0.79 2.03
C LEU A 114 -16.30 -2.11 1.55
N VAL A 115 -17.31 -2.06 0.68
CA VAL A 115 -17.90 -3.29 0.11
C VAL A 115 -16.89 -4.03 -0.78
N ALA A 116 -16.12 -3.31 -1.60
CA ALA A 116 -15.14 -3.86 -2.52
C ALA A 116 -13.98 -4.57 -1.80
N VAL A 117 -13.45 -4.01 -0.70
CA VAL A 117 -12.36 -4.64 0.06
C VAL A 117 -12.83 -5.91 0.77
N LEU A 118 -14.06 -5.91 1.33
CA LEU A 118 -14.66 -7.09 1.95
C LEU A 118 -14.91 -8.20 0.92
N LEU A 119 -15.43 -7.84 -0.26
CA LEU A 119 -15.65 -8.77 -1.37
C LEU A 119 -14.32 -9.31 -1.91
N ASN A 120 -13.30 -8.48 -2.11
CA ASN A 120 -11.98 -8.92 -2.53
C ASN A 120 -11.36 -9.89 -1.51
N ASN A 121 -11.43 -9.58 -0.21
CA ASN A 121 -10.95 -10.47 0.84
C ASN A 121 -11.69 -11.82 0.85
N ALA A 122 -12.99 -11.86 0.53
CA ALA A 122 -13.74 -13.10 0.37
C ALA A 122 -13.41 -13.88 -0.93
N LEU A 123 -13.01 -13.19 -2.00
CA LEU A 123 -12.73 -13.78 -3.32
C LEU A 123 -11.23 -14.07 -3.61
N VAL A 124 -10.30 -13.63 -2.76
CA VAL A 124 -8.85 -13.79 -2.92
C VAL A 124 -8.39 -15.22 -3.25
N GLU A 125 -8.99 -16.23 -2.61
CA GLU A 125 -8.67 -17.66 -2.84
C GLU A 125 -9.39 -18.26 -4.07
N ARG A 126 -10.33 -17.53 -4.67
CA ARG A 126 -11.17 -17.98 -5.79
C ARG A 126 -10.73 -17.40 -7.13
N LEU A 127 -10.30 -16.13 -7.14
CA LEU A 127 -9.89 -15.39 -8.34
C LEU A 127 -8.39 -15.18 -8.37
N SER A 128 -7.76 -15.42 -9.53
CA SER A 128 -6.33 -15.19 -9.69
C SER A 128 -5.97 -13.73 -9.42
N LEU A 129 -4.84 -13.51 -8.75
CA LEU A 129 -4.31 -12.19 -8.42
C LEU A 129 -4.25 -11.27 -9.66
N HIS A 130 -3.70 -11.76 -10.77
CA HIS A 130 -3.60 -10.98 -12.00
C HIS A 130 -4.97 -10.66 -12.62
N THR A 131 -5.96 -11.56 -12.52
CA THR A 131 -7.33 -11.27 -12.98
C THR A 131 -7.92 -10.11 -12.19
N ARG A 132 -7.71 -10.07 -10.88
CA ARG A 132 -8.22 -9.00 -10.00
C ARG A 132 -7.53 -7.66 -10.28
N ILE A 133 -6.20 -7.66 -10.43
CA ILE A 133 -5.44 -6.44 -10.76
C ILE A 133 -5.83 -5.90 -12.15
N THR A 134 -5.87 -6.74 -13.19
CA THR A 134 -6.28 -6.31 -14.54
C THR A 134 -7.74 -5.81 -14.57
N ALA A 135 -8.65 -6.46 -13.84
CA ALA A 135 -10.03 -5.98 -13.73
C ALA A 135 -10.12 -4.62 -13.03
N GLY A 136 -9.32 -4.39 -11.99
CA GLY A 136 -9.19 -3.10 -11.31
C GLY A 136 -8.80 -1.97 -12.28
N TYR A 137 -7.73 -2.16 -13.04
CA TYR A 137 -7.22 -1.17 -14.01
C TYR A 137 -8.28 -0.82 -15.06
N LEU A 138 -9.00 -1.82 -15.59
CA LEU A 138 -10.07 -1.59 -16.57
C LEU A 138 -11.27 -0.84 -15.98
N LEU A 139 -11.65 -1.14 -14.74
CA LEU A 139 -12.72 -0.45 -14.02
C LEU A 139 -12.34 0.95 -13.52
N ALA A 140 -11.05 1.27 -13.42
CA ALA A 140 -10.56 2.62 -13.17
C ALA A 140 -10.47 3.46 -14.47
N LEU A 141 -9.80 2.93 -15.50
CA LEU A 141 -9.53 3.64 -16.76
C LEU A 141 -10.79 3.88 -17.61
N GLY A 142 -11.71 2.90 -17.65
CA GLY A 142 -12.94 2.99 -18.45
C GLY A 142 -13.82 4.20 -18.09
N PRO A 143 -14.25 4.35 -16.83
CA PRO A 143 -15.06 5.49 -16.40
C PRO A 143 -14.32 6.84 -16.50
N LEU A 144 -13.01 6.89 -16.22
CA LEU A 144 -12.19 8.11 -16.40
C LEU A 144 -12.28 8.63 -17.84
N LEU A 145 -12.01 7.77 -18.84
CA LEU A 145 -12.08 8.14 -20.24
C LEU A 145 -13.50 8.48 -20.67
N PHE A 146 -14.50 7.74 -20.19
CA PHE A 146 -15.90 7.99 -20.51
C PHE A 146 -16.38 9.36 -20.01
N ILE A 147 -16.08 9.73 -18.76
CA ILE A 147 -16.46 11.06 -18.22
C ILE A 147 -15.67 12.18 -18.91
N SER A 148 -14.35 12.01 -19.08
CA SER A 148 -13.51 12.99 -19.78
C SER A 148 -14.01 13.30 -21.19
N ILE A 149 -14.45 12.29 -21.94
CA ILE A 149 -14.87 12.43 -23.33
C ILE A 149 -16.36 12.80 -23.42
N CYS A 150 -17.26 12.06 -22.78
CA CYS A 150 -18.71 12.23 -22.98
C CYS A 150 -19.29 13.38 -22.14
N ASP A 151 -18.82 13.60 -20.91
CA ASP A 151 -19.39 14.59 -20.00
C ASP A 151 -18.64 15.94 -20.00
N VAL A 152 -17.29 15.91 -20.04
CA VAL A 152 -16.46 17.15 -20.01
C VAL A 152 -16.19 17.69 -21.42
N TRP A 153 -15.73 16.86 -22.35
CA TRP A 153 -15.45 17.29 -23.73
C TRP A 153 -16.74 17.48 -24.55
N LEU A 154 -17.57 16.43 -24.69
CA LEU A 154 -18.73 16.46 -25.59
C LEU A 154 -20.01 17.03 -24.95
N GLN A 155 -20.09 17.16 -23.62
CA GLN A 155 -21.26 17.65 -22.89
C GLN A 155 -22.58 16.96 -23.32
N LEU A 156 -22.53 15.63 -23.49
CA LEU A 156 -23.59 14.86 -24.15
C LEU A 156 -24.86 14.66 -23.30
N PHE A 157 -24.80 14.97 -22.00
CA PHE A 157 -25.84 14.65 -21.01
C PHE A 157 -26.47 15.91 -20.42
N SER A 158 -27.76 15.83 -20.06
CA SER A 158 -28.39 16.87 -19.25
C SER A 158 -27.81 16.88 -17.83
N ARG A 159 -27.96 17.99 -17.10
CA ARG A 159 -27.36 18.18 -15.77
C ARG A 159 -27.69 17.05 -14.79
N ASP A 160 -28.95 16.65 -14.70
CA ASP A 160 -29.38 15.61 -13.74
C ASP A 160 -28.90 14.21 -14.16
N GLN A 161 -28.85 13.94 -15.46
CA GLN A 161 -28.26 12.71 -16.00
C GLN A 161 -26.75 12.65 -15.73
N ALA A 162 -26.04 13.74 -16.01
CA ALA A 162 -24.62 13.87 -15.75
C ALA A 162 -24.28 13.68 -14.27
N TYR A 163 -25.12 14.16 -13.34
CA TYR A 163 -24.95 13.94 -11.90
C TYR A 163 -24.97 12.45 -11.55
N ALA A 164 -26.02 11.74 -11.96
CA ALA A 164 -26.17 10.31 -11.68
C ALA A 164 -25.09 9.46 -12.38
N ILE A 165 -24.73 9.82 -13.62
CA ILE A 165 -23.67 9.18 -14.40
C ILE A 165 -22.29 9.37 -13.73
N ASN A 166 -21.96 10.58 -13.26
CA ASN A 166 -20.72 10.84 -12.54
C ASN A 166 -20.65 10.07 -11.21
N LEU A 167 -21.76 9.98 -10.47
CA LEU A 167 -21.81 9.21 -9.23
C LEU A 167 -21.61 7.70 -9.47
N ALA A 168 -22.23 7.15 -10.53
CA ALA A 168 -22.03 5.77 -10.94
C ALA A 168 -20.59 5.50 -11.45
N ALA A 169 -19.98 6.46 -12.15
CA ALA A 169 -18.59 6.40 -12.57
C ALA A 169 -17.64 6.36 -11.36
N VAL A 170 -17.82 7.27 -10.39
CA VAL A 170 -17.04 7.28 -9.13
C VAL A 170 -17.20 5.98 -8.36
N GLY A 171 -18.41 5.43 -8.24
CA GLY A 171 -18.63 4.12 -7.62
C GLY A 171 -17.90 2.97 -8.35
N THR A 172 -17.91 2.98 -9.69
CA THR A 172 -17.19 1.98 -10.49
C THR A 172 -15.67 2.08 -10.29
N VAL A 173 -15.13 3.30 -10.29
CA VAL A 173 -13.73 3.59 -10.03
C VAL A 173 -13.34 3.18 -8.60
N ALA A 174 -14.18 3.47 -7.60
CA ALA A 174 -13.97 3.07 -6.21
C ALA A 174 -13.82 1.56 -6.06
N PHE A 175 -14.71 0.79 -6.72
CA PHE A 175 -14.64 -0.66 -6.74
C PHE A 175 -13.35 -1.15 -7.41
N GLY A 176 -13.04 -0.66 -8.61
CA GLY A 176 -11.85 -1.03 -9.37
C GLY A 176 -10.55 -0.75 -8.62
N CYS A 177 -10.38 0.49 -8.17
CA CYS A 177 -9.21 0.96 -7.42
C CYS A 177 -9.02 0.20 -6.10
N THR A 178 -10.10 -0.10 -5.37
CA THR A 178 -9.99 -0.84 -4.10
C THR A 178 -9.62 -2.31 -4.32
N VAL A 179 -10.19 -2.97 -5.32
CA VAL A 179 -9.81 -4.35 -5.69
C VAL A 179 -8.35 -4.40 -6.15
N GLN A 180 -7.90 -3.39 -6.93
CA GLN A 180 -6.52 -3.21 -7.37
C GLN A 180 -5.57 -3.03 -6.18
N GLN A 181 -5.80 -2.03 -5.34
CA GLN A 181 -5.01 -1.72 -4.14
C GLN A 181 -4.89 -2.95 -3.22
N SER A 182 -6.01 -3.55 -2.85
CA SER A 182 -6.06 -4.71 -1.97
C SER A 182 -5.30 -5.92 -2.54
N SER A 183 -5.43 -6.16 -3.85
CA SER A 183 -4.65 -7.19 -4.55
C SER A 183 -3.16 -6.86 -4.65
N PHE A 184 -2.79 -5.59 -4.85
CA PHE A 184 -1.38 -5.15 -4.88
C PHE A 184 -0.69 -5.31 -3.52
N TYR A 185 -1.36 -5.05 -2.40
CA TYR A 185 -0.80 -5.31 -1.07
C TYR A 185 -0.63 -6.82 -0.80
N GLY A 186 -1.55 -7.67 -1.30
CA GLY A 186 -1.35 -9.11 -1.31
C GLY A 186 -0.13 -9.54 -2.14
N TYR A 187 0.00 -8.98 -3.34
CA TYR A 187 1.11 -9.22 -4.26
C TYR A 187 2.47 -8.81 -3.68
N THR A 188 2.62 -7.56 -3.23
CA THR A 188 3.89 -7.08 -2.69
C THR A 188 4.24 -7.69 -1.35
N GLY A 189 3.24 -8.16 -0.59
CA GLY A 189 3.47 -8.99 0.60
C GLY A 189 4.23 -10.29 0.31
N MET A 190 4.19 -10.81 -0.93
CA MET A 190 5.01 -11.97 -1.34
C MET A 190 6.45 -11.58 -1.69
N LEU A 191 6.69 -10.32 -2.05
CA LEU A 191 7.99 -9.76 -2.41
C LEU A 191 8.76 -9.27 -1.16
N PRO A 192 10.06 -8.92 -1.27
CA PRO A 192 10.78 -8.25 -0.20
C PRO A 192 10.10 -6.95 0.28
N LYS A 193 10.22 -6.63 1.59
CA LYS A 193 9.58 -5.48 2.27
C LYS A 193 9.61 -4.15 1.49
N ARG A 194 10.69 -3.88 0.74
CA ARG A 194 10.88 -2.69 -0.11
C ARG A 194 9.78 -2.47 -1.15
N TYR A 195 9.16 -3.52 -1.68
CA TYR A 195 8.13 -3.39 -2.72
C TYR A 195 6.79 -2.92 -2.17
N THR A 196 6.41 -3.38 -0.98
CA THR A 196 5.25 -2.83 -0.26
C THR A 196 5.48 -1.35 0.06
N GLN A 197 6.66 -1.00 0.59
CA GLN A 197 7.04 0.39 0.84
C GLN A 197 6.98 1.27 -0.44
N GLY A 198 7.39 0.72 -1.59
CA GLY A 198 7.27 1.36 -2.89
C GLY A 198 5.82 1.70 -3.26
N VAL A 199 4.89 0.73 -3.14
CA VAL A 199 3.44 0.96 -3.35
C VAL A 199 2.95 2.09 -2.44
N MET A 200 3.24 2.03 -1.15
CA MET A 200 2.76 3.04 -0.19
C MET A 200 3.30 4.43 -0.53
N THR A 201 4.57 4.54 -0.94
CA THR A 201 5.17 5.81 -1.38
C THR A 201 4.47 6.36 -2.63
N GLY A 202 4.06 5.48 -3.55
CA GLY A 202 3.26 5.84 -4.72
C GLY A 202 1.93 6.50 -4.37
N GLU A 203 1.23 5.99 -3.34
CA GLU A 203 -0.03 6.57 -2.85
C GLU A 203 0.11 8.05 -2.49
N SER A 204 1.16 8.38 -1.72
CA SER A 204 1.41 9.76 -1.30
C SER A 204 2.03 10.61 -2.40
N THR A 205 2.71 9.97 -3.36
CA THR A 205 3.15 10.64 -4.60
C THR A 205 1.93 11.14 -5.37
N ALA A 206 0.83 10.36 -5.45
CA ALA A 206 -0.44 10.84 -6.01
C ALA A 206 -1.01 12.03 -5.23
N GLY A 207 -1.00 11.98 -3.89
CA GLY A 207 -1.45 13.10 -3.04
C GLY A 207 -0.64 14.39 -3.25
N VAL A 208 0.68 14.29 -3.40
CA VAL A 208 1.56 15.41 -3.75
C VAL A 208 1.27 15.92 -5.16
N MET A 209 1.14 15.04 -6.15
CA MET A 209 0.78 15.42 -7.53
C MET A 209 -0.55 16.17 -7.60
N VAL A 210 -1.56 15.72 -6.85
CA VAL A 210 -2.88 16.35 -6.74
C VAL A 210 -2.80 17.71 -6.07
N SER A 211 -2.04 17.82 -4.98
CA SER A 211 -1.84 19.10 -4.27
C SER A 211 -1.13 20.12 -5.15
N LEU A 212 -0.07 19.70 -5.86
CA LEU A 212 0.64 20.55 -6.82
C LEU A 212 -0.25 20.92 -8.00
N SER A 213 -1.04 19.98 -8.53
CA SER A 213 -2.01 20.26 -9.60
C SER A 213 -2.99 21.34 -9.17
N ARG A 214 -3.61 21.22 -7.98
CA ARG A 214 -4.57 22.21 -7.46
C ARG A 214 -3.96 23.60 -7.23
N ILE A 215 -2.69 23.67 -6.83
CA ILE A 215 -1.96 24.95 -6.72
C ILE A 215 -1.69 25.53 -8.11
N LEU A 216 -1.26 24.70 -9.07
CA LEU A 216 -0.93 25.12 -10.42
C LEU A 216 -2.18 25.56 -11.21
N THR A 217 -3.29 24.83 -11.15
CA THR A 217 -4.54 25.21 -11.84
C THR A 217 -5.04 26.56 -11.33
N LYS A 218 -5.11 26.77 -10.01
CA LYS A 218 -5.54 28.03 -9.39
C LYS A 218 -4.61 29.22 -9.67
N LEU A 219 -3.37 28.99 -10.12
CA LEU A 219 -2.39 30.03 -10.48
C LEU A 219 -2.27 30.30 -12.00
N LEU A 220 -2.46 29.29 -12.84
CA LEU A 220 -2.07 29.33 -14.26
C LEU A 220 -3.26 29.26 -15.24
N LEU A 221 -4.40 28.72 -14.84
CA LEU A 221 -5.51 28.43 -15.76
C LEU A 221 -6.77 29.22 -15.40
N PRO A 222 -7.10 30.28 -16.17
CA PRO A 222 -8.36 31.01 -16.01
C PRO A 222 -9.56 30.29 -16.66
N ASP A 223 -9.34 29.25 -17.47
CA ASP A 223 -10.38 28.37 -17.99
C ASP A 223 -10.41 27.06 -17.20
N GLU A 224 -11.37 26.97 -16.28
CA GLU A 224 -11.63 25.81 -15.43
C GLU A 224 -11.75 24.52 -16.28
N ARG A 225 -12.55 24.56 -17.35
CA ARG A 225 -12.88 23.37 -18.17
C ARG A 225 -11.66 22.80 -18.88
N ALA A 226 -10.79 23.66 -19.40
CA ALA A 226 -9.53 23.23 -20.00
C ALA A 226 -8.61 22.57 -18.96
N GLY A 227 -8.57 23.13 -17.74
CA GLY A 227 -7.87 22.54 -16.59
C GLY A 227 -8.41 21.16 -16.22
N THR A 228 -9.73 21.02 -16.05
CA THR A 228 -10.41 19.75 -15.76
C THR A 228 -9.98 18.67 -16.75
N LEU A 229 -10.10 18.99 -18.04
CA LEU A 229 -9.85 18.06 -19.13
C LEU A 229 -8.38 17.62 -19.20
N ILE A 230 -7.44 18.56 -19.08
CA ILE A 230 -6.01 18.24 -19.07
C ILE A 230 -5.70 17.31 -17.89
N PHE A 231 -6.27 17.55 -16.72
CA PHE A 231 -6.05 16.70 -15.55
C PHE A 231 -6.58 15.28 -15.75
N PHE A 232 -7.82 15.11 -16.23
CA PHE A 232 -8.37 13.79 -16.55
C PHE A 232 -7.53 13.03 -17.59
N LEU A 233 -7.02 13.71 -18.63
CA LEU A 233 -6.20 13.09 -19.66
C LEU A 233 -4.80 12.69 -19.14
N VAL A 234 -4.16 13.53 -18.31
CA VAL A 234 -2.89 13.19 -17.64
C VAL A 234 -3.08 11.99 -16.71
N SER A 235 -4.15 11.96 -15.93
CA SER A 235 -4.45 10.84 -15.03
C SER A 235 -4.76 9.54 -15.78
N ALA A 236 -5.53 9.59 -16.87
CA ALA A 236 -5.81 8.44 -17.71
C ALA A 236 -4.54 7.91 -18.42
N GLY A 237 -3.66 8.81 -18.89
CA GLY A 237 -2.37 8.45 -19.49
C GLY A 237 -1.42 7.80 -18.49
N LEU A 238 -1.39 8.29 -17.24
CA LEU A 238 -0.59 7.72 -16.17
C LEU A 238 -1.15 6.36 -15.70
N GLU A 239 -2.47 6.20 -15.58
CA GLU A 239 -3.07 4.90 -15.24
C GLU A 239 -2.88 3.86 -16.35
N LEU A 240 -2.91 4.27 -17.63
CA LEU A 240 -2.52 3.41 -18.75
C LEU A 240 -1.04 2.98 -18.66
N LEU A 241 -0.14 3.89 -18.27
CA LEU A 241 1.28 3.56 -18.04
C LEU A 241 1.44 2.56 -16.89
N CYS A 242 0.73 2.75 -15.76
CA CYS A 242 0.68 1.80 -14.65
C CYS A 242 0.24 0.40 -15.10
N PHE A 243 -0.84 0.33 -15.89
CA PHE A 243 -1.36 -0.92 -16.44
C PHE A 243 -0.34 -1.62 -17.35
N LEU A 244 0.26 -0.91 -18.29
CA LEU A 244 1.28 -1.46 -19.20
C LEU A 244 2.52 -1.96 -18.44
N LEU A 245 3.00 -1.19 -17.46
CA LEU A 245 4.13 -1.61 -16.61
C LEU A 245 3.79 -2.85 -15.78
N HIS A 246 2.56 -2.99 -15.27
CA HIS A 246 2.14 -4.21 -14.58
C HIS A 246 2.18 -5.44 -15.50
N LEU A 247 1.70 -5.31 -16.74
CA LEU A 247 1.74 -6.40 -17.73
C LEU A 247 3.18 -6.83 -18.06
N LEU A 248 4.11 -5.87 -18.19
CA LEU A 248 5.53 -6.13 -18.46
C LEU A 248 6.21 -6.79 -17.25
N VAL A 249 6.05 -6.23 -16.05
CA VAL A 249 6.72 -6.69 -14.82
C VAL A 249 6.24 -8.07 -14.37
N ARG A 250 4.98 -8.42 -14.62
CA ARG A 250 4.42 -9.76 -14.40
C ARG A 250 5.24 -10.87 -15.08
N GLY A 251 5.82 -10.61 -16.24
CA GLY A 251 6.62 -11.60 -16.99
C GLY A 251 8.08 -11.73 -16.52
N SER A 252 8.52 -10.90 -15.56
CA SER A 252 9.93 -10.88 -15.13
C SER A 252 10.32 -12.11 -14.31
N ARG A 253 11.56 -12.59 -14.48
CA ARG A 253 12.11 -13.71 -13.70
C ARG A 253 12.08 -13.45 -12.19
N PHE A 254 12.30 -12.19 -11.78
CA PHE A 254 12.22 -11.74 -10.39
C PHE A 254 10.84 -12.02 -9.77
N VAL A 255 9.78 -11.56 -10.44
CA VAL A 255 8.40 -11.74 -9.99
C VAL A 255 8.02 -13.21 -10.01
N LEU A 256 8.39 -13.94 -11.07
CA LEU A 256 8.11 -15.37 -11.17
C LEU A 256 8.81 -16.17 -10.06
N TYR A 257 10.04 -15.83 -9.67
CA TYR A 257 10.74 -16.48 -8.55
C TYR A 257 10.01 -16.30 -7.21
N HIS A 258 9.60 -15.07 -6.87
CA HIS A 258 8.91 -14.80 -5.61
C HIS A 258 7.42 -15.19 -5.59
N THR A 259 6.77 -15.33 -6.74
CA THR A 259 5.35 -15.72 -6.84
C THR A 259 5.12 -17.20 -7.15
N ALA A 260 6.11 -17.89 -7.72
CA ALA A 260 6.09 -19.34 -7.84
C ALA A 260 6.06 -19.97 -6.44
N ARG A 261 5.04 -20.80 -6.19
CA ARG A 261 4.96 -21.58 -4.95
C ARG A 261 6.19 -22.49 -4.87
N PRO A 262 6.89 -22.57 -3.72
CA PRO A 262 7.89 -23.60 -3.52
C PRO A 262 7.27 -24.96 -3.83
N ARG A 263 7.91 -25.74 -4.70
CA ARG A 263 7.64 -27.18 -4.74
C ARG A 263 7.88 -27.72 -3.32
N PRO A 264 7.04 -28.62 -2.80
CA PRO A 264 7.32 -29.24 -1.51
C PRO A 264 8.59 -30.07 -1.62
N SER A 265 9.72 -29.50 -1.22
CA SER A 265 10.93 -30.24 -0.89
C SER A 265 10.62 -31.06 0.36
N HIS A 266 10.66 -32.38 0.23
CA HIS A 266 10.24 -33.35 1.26
C HIS A 266 11.17 -33.41 2.49
N THR A 267 12.02 -32.40 2.70
CA THR A 267 13.19 -32.46 3.59
C THR A 267 13.43 -31.18 4.41
N ALA A 268 12.63 -30.12 4.27
CA ALA A 268 12.79 -28.88 5.03
C ALA A 268 12.17 -28.95 6.45
N ALA A 269 12.56 -29.95 7.24
CA ALA A 269 12.28 -30.00 8.67
C ALA A 269 13.50 -29.46 9.45
N TYR A 270 13.23 -28.67 10.51
CA TYR A 270 14.20 -28.16 11.49
C TYR A 270 15.25 -27.13 11.03
N ARG A 271 14.86 -25.84 10.95
CA ARG A 271 15.52 -24.79 11.76
C ARG A 271 14.73 -23.48 11.86
N VAL A 272 13.99 -23.29 12.96
CA VAL A 272 13.59 -21.96 13.48
C VAL A 272 13.65 -22.04 15.02
N HIS A 273 14.29 -21.06 15.68
CA HIS A 273 14.29 -20.97 17.14
C HIS A 273 12.91 -20.55 17.68
N HIS A 274 12.60 -20.96 18.91
CA HIS A 274 11.32 -20.73 19.58
C HIS A 274 10.78 -19.29 19.48
N ASP A 275 9.49 -19.18 19.17
CA ASP A 275 8.56 -18.54 20.11
C ASP A 275 7.17 -19.23 20.07
N VAL A 276 6.49 -19.30 21.21
CA VAL A 276 5.36 -20.24 21.43
C VAL A 276 4.02 -19.63 21.01
N ALA A 277 3.55 -19.90 19.77
CA ALA A 277 2.15 -19.67 19.38
C ALA A 277 1.70 -20.35 18.05
N ALA A 278 2.13 -21.58 17.76
CA ALA A 278 1.62 -22.33 16.60
C ALA A 278 1.53 -23.84 16.88
N GLU A 279 0.42 -24.29 17.45
CA GLU A 279 0.01 -25.68 17.32
C GLU A 279 -0.51 -25.90 15.89
N ASP A 280 0.27 -26.59 15.06
CA ASP A 280 -0.18 -27.07 13.75
C ASP A 280 -1.22 -28.17 13.95
N VAL A 281 -2.50 -27.78 14.03
CA VAL A 281 -3.61 -28.73 14.21
C VAL A 281 -3.86 -29.51 12.90
N HIS A 282 -3.18 -30.65 12.78
CA HIS A 282 -3.40 -31.61 11.71
C HIS A 282 -4.66 -32.43 12.00
N PHE A 283 -5.80 -32.04 11.42
CA PHE A 283 -7.02 -32.85 11.47
C PHE A 283 -6.98 -33.94 10.38
N GLU A 284 -6.64 -35.17 10.76
CA GLU A 284 -7.03 -36.33 9.97
C GLU A 284 -8.56 -36.41 9.89
N HIS A 285 -9.10 -36.43 8.67
CA HIS A 285 -10.53 -36.56 8.47
C HIS A 285 -10.89 -38.06 8.39
N GLN A 286 -11.09 -38.66 9.55
CA GLN A 286 -11.45 -40.06 9.67
C GLN A 286 -12.86 -40.29 9.09
N GLY A 287 -12.92 -40.82 7.86
CA GLY A 287 -14.17 -41.23 7.22
C GLY A 287 -14.81 -42.41 7.94
N PRO A 288 -16.15 -42.59 7.84
CA PRO A 288 -16.84 -43.67 8.53
C PRO A 288 -16.41 -45.03 7.99
N GLY A 289 -16.19 -45.99 8.90
CA GLY A 289 -15.79 -47.35 8.56
C GLY A 289 -16.87 -48.08 7.75
N LEU A 290 -16.41 -48.91 6.82
CA LEU A 290 -17.21 -49.93 6.16
C LEU A 290 -16.44 -51.25 6.22
N ASP A 291 -17.08 -52.27 6.78
CA ASP A 291 -16.53 -53.59 7.01
C ASP A 291 -16.31 -54.40 5.72
N ASN A 292 -15.51 -55.45 5.88
CA ASN A 292 -15.20 -56.54 4.95
C ASN A 292 -16.22 -56.87 3.85
N GLY A 293 -15.70 -57.14 2.64
CA GLY A 293 -16.25 -58.19 1.78
C GLY A 293 -16.17 -57.95 0.28
N GLY A 294 -15.51 -58.87 -0.44
CA GLY A 294 -15.71 -59.06 -1.88
C GLY A 294 -14.60 -58.53 -2.78
N SER A 295 -13.88 -59.45 -3.42
CA SER A 295 -13.09 -59.18 -4.62
C SER A 295 -13.99 -59.31 -5.86
N PRO A 296 -14.05 -58.30 -6.74
CA PRO A 296 -14.48 -58.49 -8.12
C PRO A 296 -13.24 -58.60 -9.02
N LYS A 297 -13.13 -59.75 -9.70
CA LYS A 297 -12.44 -59.82 -11.00
C LYS A 297 -13.25 -58.98 -12.02
N ASP A 298 -12.64 -58.84 -13.21
CA ASP A 298 -13.25 -58.40 -14.46
C ASP A 298 -13.26 -56.89 -14.76
N SER A 299 -12.17 -56.46 -15.41
CA SER A 299 -12.22 -55.51 -16.54
C SER A 299 -11.06 -55.79 -17.49
N PRO A 300 -11.23 -55.63 -18.81
CA PRO A 300 -10.41 -56.34 -19.80
C PRO A 300 -9.03 -55.72 -19.99
N ALA A 301 -7.99 -56.56 -19.95
CA ALA A 301 -6.69 -56.23 -20.51
C ALA A 301 -6.77 -56.35 -22.04
N HIS A 302 -6.58 -55.24 -22.75
CA HIS A 302 -6.30 -55.27 -24.18
C HIS A 302 -4.82 -55.63 -24.39
N GLU A 303 -4.53 -56.92 -24.53
CA GLU A 303 -3.26 -57.35 -25.10
C GLU A 303 -3.24 -57.05 -26.61
N VAL A 304 -2.28 -56.25 -27.04
CA VAL A 304 -1.88 -56.14 -28.44
C VAL A 304 -0.40 -56.49 -28.51
N THR A 305 -0.12 -57.73 -28.89
CA THR A 305 1.24 -58.26 -29.04
C THR A 305 1.84 -57.81 -30.37
N GLY A 306 2.86 -56.94 -30.32
CA GLY A 306 3.53 -56.47 -31.53
C GLY A 306 4.73 -55.56 -31.29
N GLY A 307 5.92 -56.14 -31.05
CA GLY A 307 7.21 -55.48 -31.25
C GLY A 307 7.78 -54.66 -30.08
N GLY A 308 8.84 -55.18 -29.47
CA GLY A 308 9.93 -54.38 -28.88
C GLY A 308 9.62 -53.44 -27.69
N GLY A 309 9.74 -53.97 -26.46
CA GLY A 309 9.98 -53.15 -25.26
C GLY A 309 8.73 -52.64 -24.55
N ALA A 310 8.03 -53.53 -23.84
CA ALA A 310 6.89 -53.16 -23.01
C ALA A 310 7.31 -52.41 -21.73
N TYR A 311 7.21 -51.08 -21.75
CA TYR A 311 7.22 -50.25 -20.54
C TYR A 311 5.84 -50.25 -19.89
N THR A 312 5.73 -50.74 -18.66
CA THR A 312 4.49 -50.70 -17.87
C THR A 312 4.23 -49.27 -17.37
N ARG A 313 3.41 -48.52 -18.12
CA ARG A 313 2.92 -47.21 -17.70
C ARG A 313 1.89 -47.39 -16.57
N PHE A 314 2.34 -47.26 -15.33
CA PHE A 314 1.43 -47.07 -14.19
C PHE A 314 0.79 -45.67 -14.30
N ASP A 315 -0.38 -45.60 -14.95
CA ASP A 315 -1.20 -44.38 -14.90
C ASP A 315 -1.75 -44.22 -13.48
N VAL A 316 -1.03 -43.45 -12.65
CA VAL A 316 -1.51 -42.95 -11.37
C VAL A 316 -2.89 -42.31 -11.61
N PRO A 317 -3.96 -42.74 -10.92
CA PRO A 317 -5.27 -42.16 -11.09
C PRO A 317 -5.19 -40.66 -10.83
N ARG A 318 -5.34 -39.84 -11.87
CA ARG A 318 -5.42 -38.39 -11.69
C ARG A 318 -6.57 -38.14 -10.72
N PRO A 319 -6.34 -37.55 -9.54
CA PRO A 319 -7.45 -37.23 -8.66
C PRO A 319 -8.35 -36.28 -9.45
N ARG A 320 -9.58 -36.73 -9.72
CA ARG A 320 -10.65 -35.84 -10.18
C ARG A 320 -10.92 -34.89 -9.03
N THR A 321 -10.14 -33.82 -8.96
CA THR A 321 -10.38 -32.66 -8.12
C THR A 321 -11.64 -31.97 -8.60
N ARG A 322 -12.77 -32.58 -8.27
CA ARG A 322 -14.04 -31.90 -8.14
C ARG A 322 -13.74 -30.71 -7.24
N ARG A 323 -13.78 -29.49 -7.79
CA ARG A 323 -13.68 -28.25 -7.01
C ARG A 323 -14.92 -28.18 -6.11
N SER A 324 -14.91 -28.95 -5.02
CA SER A 324 -15.81 -28.68 -3.91
C SER A 324 -15.44 -27.31 -3.38
N TRP A 325 -16.45 -26.47 -3.21
CA TRP A 325 -16.23 -25.14 -2.68
C TRP A 325 -15.74 -25.29 -1.24
N PRO A 326 -14.62 -24.65 -0.84
CA PRO A 326 -14.22 -24.65 0.56
C PRO A 326 -15.37 -24.06 1.38
N SER A 327 -15.75 -24.76 2.45
CA SER A 327 -16.84 -24.32 3.33
C SER A 327 -16.56 -22.89 3.81
N PHE A 328 -17.58 -22.03 3.84
CA PHE A 328 -17.46 -20.65 4.29
C PHE A 328 -16.81 -20.54 5.69
N ARG A 329 -17.06 -21.53 6.56
CA ARG A 329 -16.41 -21.63 7.87
C ARG A 329 -14.89 -21.83 7.79
N ALA A 330 -14.41 -22.65 6.85
CA ALA A 330 -12.98 -22.85 6.63
C ALA A 330 -12.30 -21.59 6.06
N LEU A 331 -13.01 -20.87 5.17
CA LEU A 331 -12.57 -19.59 4.61
C LEU A 331 -12.39 -18.53 5.72
N LEU A 332 -13.35 -18.41 6.63
CA LEU A 332 -13.23 -17.52 7.79
C LEU A 332 -12.14 -17.97 8.77
N LEU A 333 -12.02 -19.27 9.06
CA LEU A 333 -11.02 -19.79 9.98
C LEU A 333 -9.59 -19.45 9.50
N HIS A 334 -9.31 -19.60 8.21
CA HIS A 334 -8.00 -19.27 7.64
C HIS A 334 -7.66 -17.76 7.77
N ARG A 335 -8.67 -16.87 7.60
CA ARG A 335 -8.53 -15.43 7.87
C ARG A 335 -8.32 -15.13 9.34
N TYR A 336 -9.07 -15.78 10.23
CA TYR A 336 -8.96 -15.59 11.66
C TYR A 336 -7.58 -15.98 12.19
N VAL A 337 -7.00 -17.09 11.72
CA VAL A 337 -5.63 -17.50 12.05
C VAL A 337 -4.61 -16.45 11.62
N VAL A 338 -4.69 -15.95 10.37
CA VAL A 338 -3.80 -14.89 9.89
C VAL A 338 -3.99 -13.61 10.72
N ALA A 339 -5.22 -13.14 10.89
CA ALA A 339 -5.53 -11.93 11.65
C ALA A 339 -5.06 -12.00 13.11
N ARG A 340 -5.13 -13.18 13.76
CA ARG A 340 -4.61 -13.39 15.12
C ARG A 340 -3.09 -13.22 15.21
N VAL A 341 -2.33 -13.48 14.14
CA VAL A 341 -0.87 -13.27 14.11
C VAL A 341 -0.52 -11.79 13.91
N ILE A 342 -1.24 -11.07 13.04
CA ILE A 342 -0.95 -9.67 12.67
C ILE A 342 -1.86 -8.63 13.35
N TRP A 343 -2.59 -9.01 14.41
CA TRP A 343 -3.65 -8.21 15.02
C TRP A 343 -3.20 -6.80 15.44
N ALA A 344 -1.98 -6.68 15.98
CA ALA A 344 -1.45 -5.42 16.44
C ALA A 344 -1.09 -4.48 15.28
N ASP A 345 -0.60 -5.03 14.16
CA ASP A 345 -0.36 -4.25 12.95
C ASP A 345 -1.67 -3.78 12.31
N MET A 346 -2.67 -4.68 12.26
CA MET A 346 -4.02 -4.38 11.79
C MET A 346 -4.68 -3.25 12.59
N LEU A 347 -4.61 -3.31 13.92
CA LEU A 347 -5.20 -2.28 14.77
C LEU A 347 -4.38 -0.98 14.70
N SER A 348 -3.04 -1.05 14.62
CA SER A 348 -2.18 0.12 14.46
C SER A 348 -2.50 0.91 13.20
N ILE A 349 -2.64 0.25 12.04
CA ILE A 349 -2.98 0.93 10.78
C ILE A 349 -4.41 1.48 10.82
N ALA A 350 -5.38 0.73 11.36
CA ALA A 350 -6.76 1.17 11.47
C ALA A 350 -6.89 2.43 12.35
N VAL A 351 -6.26 2.44 13.53
CA VAL A 351 -6.25 3.59 14.45
C VAL A 351 -5.52 4.79 13.84
N THR A 352 -4.40 4.57 13.15
CA THR A 352 -3.65 5.64 12.49
C THR A 352 -4.51 6.39 11.49
N TYR A 353 -5.14 5.67 10.56
CA TYR A 353 -5.98 6.26 9.52
C TYR A 353 -7.35 6.72 10.01
N PHE A 354 -7.90 6.11 11.06
CA PHE A 354 -9.09 6.61 11.76
C PHE A 354 -8.84 8.03 12.29
N ILE A 355 -7.78 8.21 13.10
CA ILE A 355 -7.45 9.52 13.68
C ILE A 355 -7.11 10.54 12.59
N THR A 356 -6.39 10.13 11.55
CA THR A 356 -6.09 11.01 10.41
C THR A 356 -7.37 11.46 9.70
N LEU A 357 -8.30 10.55 9.36
CA LEU A 357 -9.52 10.94 8.64
C LEU A 357 -10.58 11.63 9.51
N CYS A 358 -10.47 11.57 10.84
CA CYS A 358 -11.21 12.46 11.73
C CYS A 358 -10.80 13.94 11.59
N LEU A 359 -9.60 14.23 11.04
CA LEU A 359 -8.98 15.56 11.03
C LEU A 359 -8.73 16.08 9.61
N PHE A 360 -8.13 15.27 8.75
CA PHE A 360 -7.82 15.55 7.35
C PHE A 360 -8.79 14.81 6.43
N PRO A 361 -9.44 15.47 5.44
CA PRO A 361 -9.39 16.91 5.19
C PRO A 361 -10.31 17.72 6.11
N GLY A 362 -11.33 17.10 6.72
CA GLY A 362 -12.55 17.78 7.14
C GLY A 362 -12.40 18.86 8.21
N LEU A 363 -11.57 18.67 9.24
CA LEU A 363 -11.32 19.71 10.24
C LEU A 363 -10.26 20.71 9.76
N GLU A 364 -9.25 20.25 9.01
CA GLU A 364 -8.23 21.13 8.43
C GLU A 364 -8.79 22.10 7.39
N SER A 365 -9.81 21.71 6.62
CA SER A 365 -10.47 22.57 5.62
C SER A 365 -11.27 23.71 6.23
N GLU A 366 -11.73 23.57 7.48
CA GLU A 366 -12.46 24.62 8.20
C GLU A 366 -11.52 25.69 8.81
N ILE A 367 -10.20 25.48 8.79
CA ILE A 367 -9.21 26.42 9.34
C ILE A 367 -9.01 27.60 8.39
N HIS A 368 -9.88 28.59 8.53
CA HIS A 368 -9.83 29.85 7.78
C HIS A 368 -9.01 30.92 8.54
N HIS A 369 -8.32 31.80 7.79
CA HIS A 369 -7.58 32.92 8.37
C HIS A 369 -7.77 34.20 7.54
N CYS A 370 -8.05 35.33 8.19
CA CYS A 370 -8.50 36.57 7.55
C CYS A 370 -7.54 37.18 6.51
N ILE A 371 -6.27 36.75 6.47
CA ILE A 371 -5.26 37.24 5.52
C ILE A 371 -5.09 36.27 4.34
N LEU A 372 -5.08 34.96 4.59
CA LEU A 372 -4.87 33.94 3.55
C LEU A 372 -6.18 33.46 2.90
N GLY A 373 -7.32 33.61 3.58
CA GLY A 373 -8.61 33.11 3.11
C GLY A 373 -8.55 31.63 2.74
N GLU A 374 -9.04 31.30 1.55
CA GLU A 374 -9.04 29.95 0.96
C GLU A 374 -7.64 29.35 0.75
N TRP A 375 -6.57 30.15 0.72
CA TRP A 375 -5.22 29.63 0.54
C TRP A 375 -4.71 28.88 1.75
N LEU A 376 -5.19 29.16 2.97
CA LEU A 376 -4.71 28.46 4.16
C LEU A 376 -5.08 26.96 4.14
N PRO A 377 -6.34 26.56 3.91
CA PRO A 377 -6.69 25.15 3.69
C PRO A 377 -5.85 24.49 2.59
N ILE A 378 -5.66 25.13 1.43
CA ILE A 378 -4.87 24.58 0.31
C ILE A 378 -3.42 24.33 0.73
N LEU A 379 -2.81 25.26 1.47
CA LEU A 379 -1.43 25.13 1.97
C LEU A 379 -1.30 24.07 3.06
N ILE A 380 -2.22 23.99 4.01
CA ILE A 380 -2.23 22.96 5.06
C ILE A 380 -2.34 21.57 4.40
N MET A 381 -3.28 21.39 3.48
CA MET A 381 -3.49 20.14 2.73
C MET A 381 -2.25 19.72 1.92
N ALA A 382 -1.54 20.69 1.32
CA ALA A 382 -0.29 20.43 0.60
C ALA A 382 0.85 20.04 1.56
N VAL A 383 0.94 20.68 2.73
CA VAL A 383 1.89 20.31 3.79
C VAL A 383 1.62 18.91 4.32
N PHE A 384 0.35 18.54 4.55
CA PHE A 384 -0.01 17.16 4.91
C PHE A 384 0.49 16.16 3.88
N ASN A 385 0.11 16.32 2.60
CA ASN A 385 0.46 15.36 1.55
C ASN A 385 1.98 15.22 1.31
N LEU A 386 2.73 16.34 1.34
CA LEU A 386 4.19 16.31 1.21
C LEU A 386 4.85 15.64 2.42
N SER A 387 4.33 15.89 3.61
CA SER A 387 4.90 15.37 4.85
C SER A 387 4.56 13.89 5.08
N ASP A 388 3.37 13.44 4.66
CA ASP A 388 2.99 12.03 4.55
C ASP A 388 3.91 11.28 3.58
N PHE A 389 4.17 11.83 2.39
CA PHE A 389 5.15 11.28 1.43
C PHE A 389 6.54 11.12 2.07
N VAL A 390 7.04 12.12 2.80
CA VAL A 390 8.30 12.01 3.56
C VAL A 390 8.22 10.91 4.63
N GLY A 391 7.11 10.80 5.36
CA GLY A 391 6.87 9.74 6.34
C GLY A 391 6.94 8.33 5.73
N LYS A 392 6.40 8.14 4.51
CA LYS A 392 6.45 6.86 3.79
C LYS A 392 7.83 6.54 3.23
N ILE A 393 8.64 7.54 2.88
CA ILE A 393 10.07 7.36 2.58
C ILE A 393 10.83 6.95 3.84
N LEU A 394 10.59 7.60 4.99
CA LEU A 394 11.21 7.22 6.26
C LEU A 394 10.85 5.80 6.70
N ALA A 395 9.68 5.27 6.33
CA ALA A 395 9.30 3.88 6.55
C ALA A 395 10.16 2.85 5.76
N ALA A 396 11.03 3.29 4.84
CA ALA A 396 12.05 2.44 4.22
C ALA A 396 13.26 2.15 5.14
N LEU A 397 13.42 2.92 6.22
CA LEU A 397 14.52 2.71 7.17
C LEU A 397 14.33 1.37 7.91
N PRO A 398 15.36 0.53 8.02
CA PRO A 398 15.26 -0.81 8.62
C PRO A 398 15.23 -0.74 10.16
N MET A 399 14.10 -0.28 10.72
CA MET A 399 13.83 -0.36 12.16
C MET A 399 12.87 -1.50 12.47
N ASP A 400 13.29 -2.43 13.33
CA ASP A 400 12.47 -3.56 13.74
C ASP A 400 11.50 -3.15 14.86
N TRP A 401 10.26 -2.87 14.46
CA TRP A 401 9.19 -2.51 15.37
C TRP A 401 8.37 -3.72 15.85
N GLN A 402 8.09 -3.76 17.15
CA GLN A 402 7.04 -4.62 17.71
C GLN A 402 5.67 -4.02 17.42
N GLY A 403 4.68 -4.87 17.08
CA GLY A 403 3.33 -4.41 16.70
C GLY A 403 2.60 -3.65 17.82
N THR A 404 2.86 -4.01 19.08
CA THR A 404 2.34 -3.31 20.27
C THR A 404 2.89 -1.90 20.41
N HIS A 405 4.17 -1.67 20.06
CA HIS A 405 4.77 -0.34 20.08
C HIS A 405 4.20 0.54 18.95
N LEU A 406 4.00 -0.03 17.74
CA LEU A 406 3.32 0.66 16.64
C LEU A 406 1.90 1.07 17.05
N LEU A 407 1.13 0.16 17.65
CA LEU A 407 -0.21 0.44 18.17
C LEU A 407 -0.20 1.53 19.24
N ALA A 408 0.76 1.52 20.18
CA ALA A 408 0.89 2.57 21.19
C ALA A 408 1.16 3.94 20.56
N CYS A 409 2.06 4.02 19.57
CA CYS A 409 2.32 5.23 18.80
C CYS A 409 1.10 5.67 17.98
N ALA A 410 0.35 4.73 17.39
CA ALA A 410 -0.89 5.02 16.67
C ALA A 410 -1.96 5.61 17.59
N CYS A 411 -2.16 5.04 18.79
CA CYS A 411 -3.06 5.58 19.79
C CYS A 411 -2.63 6.97 20.30
N LEU A 412 -1.32 7.21 20.46
CA LEU A 412 -0.80 8.52 20.88
C LEU A 412 -1.17 9.66 19.90
N ARG A 413 -1.42 9.34 18.62
CA ARG A 413 -1.92 10.31 17.62
C ARG A 413 -3.22 10.99 18.05
N VAL A 414 -3.99 10.42 18.98
CA VAL A 414 -5.25 11.01 19.46
C VAL A 414 -5.05 12.43 20.02
N VAL A 415 -3.83 12.75 20.47
CA VAL A 415 -3.42 14.08 20.94
C VAL A 415 -3.53 15.14 19.82
N PHE A 416 -3.47 14.78 18.54
CA PHE A 416 -3.72 15.73 17.45
C PHE A 416 -5.15 16.30 17.49
N ILE A 417 -6.14 15.52 17.92
CA ILE A 417 -7.56 15.95 17.93
C ILE A 417 -7.77 17.22 18.79
N PRO A 418 -7.44 17.25 20.10
CA PRO A 418 -7.56 18.48 20.89
C PRO A 418 -6.63 19.60 20.41
N LEU A 419 -5.46 19.29 19.84
CA LEU A 419 -4.54 20.31 19.31
C LEU A 419 -5.13 21.05 18.10
N PHE A 420 -5.74 20.35 17.14
CA PHE A 420 -6.44 21.00 16.02
C PHE A 420 -7.71 21.71 16.48
N ILE A 421 -8.45 21.17 17.46
CA ILE A 421 -9.60 21.88 18.05
C ILE A 421 -9.16 23.23 18.67
N LEU A 422 -7.99 23.32 19.30
CA LEU A 422 -7.43 24.59 19.81
C LEU A 422 -7.00 25.60 18.71
N CYS A 423 -6.85 25.15 17.46
CA CYS A 423 -6.67 26.03 16.30
C CYS A 423 -8.00 26.59 15.75
N VAL A 424 -9.13 25.95 16.05
CA VAL A 424 -10.47 26.33 15.56
C VAL A 424 -11.31 27.03 16.63
N TYR A 425 -11.22 26.57 17.88
CA TYR A 425 -12.10 26.97 18.98
C TYR A 425 -11.38 27.84 20.03
N PRO A 426 -12.05 28.85 20.62
CA PRO A 426 -13.37 29.37 20.25
C PRO A 426 -13.29 30.21 18.96
N SER A 427 -14.31 30.10 18.09
CA SER A 427 -14.29 30.63 16.72
C SER A 427 -14.04 32.15 16.62
N SER A 428 -14.35 32.90 17.69
CA SER A 428 -14.08 34.35 17.77
C SER A 428 -12.62 34.68 18.07
N THR A 429 -11.93 33.84 18.83
CA THR A 429 -10.54 34.02 19.24
C THR A 429 -9.86 32.67 19.54
N PRO A 430 -9.42 31.92 18.52
CA PRO A 430 -8.76 30.63 18.72
C PRO A 430 -7.60 30.72 19.72
N ALA A 431 -7.33 29.64 20.45
CA ALA A 431 -6.20 29.60 21.38
C ALA A 431 -4.86 29.68 20.62
N LEU A 432 -4.76 28.99 19.49
CA LEU A 432 -3.58 28.96 18.62
C LEU A 432 -3.77 29.85 17.37
N ARG A 433 -3.74 31.17 17.56
CA ARG A 433 -4.09 32.17 16.52
C ARG A 433 -3.14 32.27 15.33
N HIS A 434 -1.87 31.89 15.49
CA HIS A 434 -0.86 32.09 14.45
C HIS A 434 -0.97 30.99 13.38
N PRO A 435 -1.03 31.31 12.07
CA PRO A 435 -1.28 30.33 11.01
C PRO A 435 -0.20 29.25 10.89
N ALA A 436 0.98 29.44 11.48
CA ALA A 436 1.99 28.39 11.57
C ALA A 436 1.57 27.19 12.43
N TRP A 437 0.67 27.34 13.41
CA TRP A 437 0.26 26.23 14.28
C TRP A 437 -0.47 25.11 13.51
N PRO A 438 -1.53 25.40 12.73
CA PRO A 438 -2.11 24.42 11.81
C PRO A 438 -1.08 23.75 10.89
N CYS A 439 -0.18 24.53 10.28
CA CYS A 439 0.85 23.99 9.38
C CYS A 439 1.84 23.05 10.10
N ILE A 440 2.27 23.39 11.32
CA ILE A 440 3.17 22.54 12.12
C ILE A 440 2.45 21.27 12.57
N LEU A 441 1.19 21.36 13.01
CA LEU A 441 0.40 20.20 13.42
C LEU A 441 0.16 19.27 12.23
N SER A 442 -0.17 19.82 11.05
CA SER A 442 -0.38 19.07 9.81
C SER A 442 0.91 18.40 9.31
N LEU A 443 2.05 19.09 9.36
CA LEU A 443 3.39 18.54 9.09
C LEU A 443 3.70 17.34 10.00
N LEU A 444 3.48 17.48 11.30
CA LEU A 444 3.72 16.41 12.28
C LEU A 444 2.74 15.24 12.07
N MET A 445 1.46 15.54 11.85
CA MET A 445 0.40 14.56 11.61
C MET A 445 0.67 13.75 10.34
N GLY A 446 1.12 14.39 9.26
CA GLY A 446 1.48 13.78 7.98
C GLY A 446 2.72 12.89 8.08
N ILE A 447 3.87 13.39 8.58
CA ILE A 447 5.08 12.54 8.79
C ILE A 447 4.74 11.27 9.57
N SER A 448 3.99 11.45 10.67
CA SER A 448 3.60 10.32 11.52
C SER A 448 2.51 9.45 10.89
N ASN A 449 1.64 9.97 10.00
CA ASN A 449 0.69 9.17 9.22
C ASN A 449 1.45 8.30 8.21
N GLY A 450 2.37 8.88 7.44
CA GLY A 450 3.16 8.16 6.45
C GLY A 450 3.99 7.06 7.10
N TYR A 451 4.62 7.35 8.24
CA TYR A 451 5.43 6.38 8.97
C TYR A 451 4.58 5.26 9.62
N PHE A 452 3.66 5.60 10.55
CA PHE A 452 2.88 4.62 11.30
C PHE A 452 1.75 3.97 10.48
N GLY A 453 1.35 4.56 9.36
CA GLY A 453 0.48 3.93 8.37
C GLY A 453 1.23 2.89 7.54
N SER A 454 2.51 3.13 7.23
CA SER A 454 3.28 2.24 6.34
C SER A 454 3.98 1.08 7.04
N VAL A 455 4.64 1.32 8.18
CA VAL A 455 5.44 0.28 8.86
C VAL A 455 4.61 -0.97 9.23
N PRO A 456 3.37 -0.88 9.76
CA PRO A 456 2.55 -2.06 10.03
C PRO A 456 2.27 -2.89 8.76
N MET A 457 1.93 -2.24 7.65
CA MET A 457 1.65 -2.89 6.36
C MET A 457 2.89 -3.58 5.79
N ILE A 458 4.06 -2.95 5.90
CA ILE A 458 5.35 -3.49 5.44
C ILE A 458 5.77 -4.70 6.30
N LEU A 459 5.54 -4.67 7.61
CA LEU A 459 5.98 -5.72 8.54
C LEU A 459 5.01 -6.92 8.62
N ALA A 460 3.69 -6.72 8.46
CA ALA A 460 2.68 -7.76 8.65
C ALA A 460 2.91 -9.01 7.77
N ALA A 461 3.25 -8.84 6.49
CA ALA A 461 3.54 -9.97 5.59
C ALA A 461 4.81 -10.75 6.00
N GLY A 462 5.73 -10.14 6.74
CA GLY A 462 6.91 -10.81 7.28
C GLY A 462 6.62 -11.74 8.45
N LYS A 463 5.47 -11.56 9.14
CA LYS A 463 5.08 -12.33 10.34
C LYS A 463 4.32 -13.62 10.03
N VAL A 464 3.96 -13.87 8.77
CA VAL A 464 3.16 -15.02 8.34
C VAL A 464 3.94 -15.96 7.42
N SER A 465 3.47 -17.21 7.33
CA SER A 465 4.04 -18.20 6.41
C SER A 465 4.00 -17.72 4.94
N PRO A 466 4.96 -18.08 4.08
CA PRO A 466 5.00 -17.64 2.68
C PRO A 466 3.71 -17.93 1.89
N LYS A 467 2.99 -19.01 2.24
CA LYS A 467 1.71 -19.41 1.64
C LYS A 467 0.55 -18.46 2.00
N GLN A 468 0.68 -17.71 3.09
CA GLN A 468 -0.35 -16.82 3.64
C GLN A 468 -0.06 -15.33 3.43
N ARG A 469 1.11 -14.97 2.88
CA ARG A 469 1.53 -13.58 2.65
C ARG A 469 0.53 -12.76 1.83
N GLU A 470 -0.01 -13.36 0.77
CA GLU A 470 -1.08 -12.75 -0.03
C GLU A 470 -2.31 -12.43 0.83
N LEU A 471 -2.76 -13.39 1.65
CA LEU A 471 -3.93 -13.20 2.52
C LEU A 471 -3.67 -12.17 3.61
N ALA A 472 -2.46 -12.10 4.17
CA ALA A 472 -2.08 -11.09 5.15
C ALA A 472 -2.17 -9.67 4.56
N GLY A 473 -1.62 -9.43 3.36
CA GLY A 473 -1.74 -8.14 2.68
C GLY A 473 -3.20 -7.75 2.42
N ASN A 474 -4.01 -8.66 1.85
CA ASN A 474 -5.44 -8.40 1.63
C ASN A 474 -6.19 -8.16 2.96
N THR A 475 -5.82 -8.82 4.06
CA THR A 475 -6.46 -8.66 5.38
C THR A 475 -6.06 -7.35 6.06
N MET A 476 -4.81 -6.91 5.91
CA MET A 476 -4.37 -5.57 6.33
C MET A 476 -5.16 -4.48 5.63
N THR A 477 -5.46 -4.62 4.33
CA THR A 477 -6.25 -3.61 3.61
C THR A 477 -7.71 -3.49 4.07
N VAL A 478 -8.30 -4.57 4.61
CA VAL A 478 -9.61 -4.48 5.27
C VAL A 478 -9.50 -3.57 6.50
N SER A 479 -8.50 -3.80 7.36
CA SER A 479 -8.29 -2.99 8.57
C SER A 479 -8.01 -1.51 8.25
N TYR A 480 -7.19 -1.26 7.24
CA TYR A 480 -6.91 0.07 6.69
C TYR A 480 -8.20 0.78 6.25
N MET A 481 -9.01 0.14 5.39
CA MET A 481 -10.26 0.70 4.87
C MET A 481 -11.32 0.89 5.97
N THR A 482 -11.37 0.01 6.97
CA THR A 482 -12.20 0.20 8.17
C THR A 482 -11.78 1.46 8.94
N GLY A 483 -10.48 1.70 9.10
CA GLY A 483 -9.95 2.95 9.68
C GLY A 483 -10.39 4.19 8.89
N LEU A 484 -10.19 4.19 7.57
CA LEU A 484 -10.64 5.27 6.69
C LEU A 484 -12.15 5.53 6.84
N THR A 485 -12.98 4.48 6.72
CA THR A 485 -14.45 4.63 6.73
C THR A 485 -14.96 5.15 8.07
N LEU A 486 -14.45 4.63 9.19
CA LEU A 486 -14.83 5.08 10.52
C LEU A 486 -14.38 6.52 10.80
N GLY A 487 -13.16 6.90 10.36
CA GLY A 487 -12.63 8.25 10.55
C GLY A 487 -13.46 9.28 9.78
N SER A 488 -13.74 8.99 8.50
CA SER A 488 -14.63 9.81 7.66
C SER A 488 -16.05 9.93 8.23
N ALA A 489 -16.60 8.86 8.80
CA ALA A 489 -17.92 8.90 9.42
C ALA A 489 -17.94 9.82 10.67
N VAL A 490 -16.89 9.79 11.49
CA VAL A 490 -16.75 10.68 12.65
C VAL A 490 -16.54 12.13 12.24
N ALA A 491 -15.68 12.39 11.24
CA ALA A 491 -15.50 13.73 10.67
C ALA A 491 -16.82 14.29 10.12
N TYR A 492 -17.59 13.47 9.38
CA TYR A 492 -18.90 13.87 8.86
C TYR A 492 -19.90 14.20 9.97
N CYS A 493 -20.01 13.35 11.00
CA CYS A 493 -20.88 13.61 12.15
C CYS A 493 -20.45 14.84 12.95
N THR A 494 -19.16 15.16 12.99
CA THR A 494 -18.66 16.37 13.67
C THR A 494 -18.98 17.61 12.83
N TYR A 495 -18.74 17.56 11.51
CA TYR A 495 -19.06 18.64 10.58
C TYR A 495 -20.56 18.98 10.55
N SER A 496 -21.43 17.97 10.52
CA SER A 496 -22.88 18.19 10.53
C SER A 496 -23.39 18.84 11.82
N LEU A 497 -22.73 18.58 12.95
CA LEU A 497 -23.02 19.23 14.24
C LEU A 497 -22.44 20.65 14.37
N THR A 498 -21.38 20.98 13.62
CA THR A 498 -20.73 22.31 13.70
C THR A 498 -21.17 23.30 12.62
N ARG A 499 -21.83 22.84 11.56
CA ARG A 499 -22.30 23.66 10.43
C ARG A 499 -23.20 24.85 10.84
N ASP A 500 -23.91 24.73 11.95
CA ASP A 500 -24.78 25.81 12.47
C ASP A 500 -24.02 26.89 13.27
N ALA A 501 -22.70 26.78 13.41
CA ALA A 501 -21.88 27.61 14.31
C ALA A 501 -20.88 28.56 13.61
N HIS A 502 -21.03 28.83 12.32
CA HIS A 502 -20.10 29.71 11.58
C HIS A 502 -20.10 31.15 12.13
N GLY A 503 -19.00 31.50 12.81
CA GLY A 503 -18.70 32.88 13.20
C GLY A 503 -18.25 33.70 11.99
N THR A 504 -18.86 34.85 11.77
CA THR A 504 -18.45 35.80 10.73
C THR A 504 -17.06 36.36 11.03
N CYS A 505 -16.20 36.43 10.00
CA CYS A 505 -15.04 37.32 10.06
C CYS A 505 -15.56 38.77 10.20
N PRO A 506 -15.11 39.55 11.20
CA PRO A 506 -15.54 40.94 11.33
C PRO A 506 -15.10 41.74 10.11
N ASP A 507 -16.06 42.47 9.55
CA ASP A 507 -15.97 43.11 8.25
C ASP A 507 -14.80 44.10 8.15
N ARG A 508 -14.00 44.00 7.07
CA ARG A 508 -12.89 44.96 6.82
C ARG A 508 -13.37 46.38 6.53
N SER A 509 -14.67 46.58 6.28
CA SER A 509 -15.27 47.90 6.06
C SER A 509 -15.17 48.84 7.28
N ALA A 510 -15.12 48.30 8.50
CA ALA A 510 -15.05 49.10 9.73
C ALA A 510 -13.67 49.75 9.99
N ALA A 511 -12.57 49.18 9.47
CA ALA A 511 -11.22 49.67 9.75
C ALA A 511 -10.80 50.87 8.89
N ASN A 512 -11.36 51.01 7.68
CA ASN A 512 -11.05 52.13 6.79
C ASN A 512 -11.97 53.35 6.99
N ALA A 513 -12.96 53.26 7.88
CA ALA A 513 -13.90 54.35 8.20
C ALA A 513 -13.38 55.34 9.26
N SER A 514 -12.17 55.14 9.80
CA SER A 514 -11.61 55.94 10.91
C SER A 514 -10.44 56.86 10.52
N PHE A 515 -10.36 57.28 9.26
CA PHE A 515 -9.59 58.47 8.89
C PHE A 515 -10.55 59.65 8.69
N PRO A 516 -10.67 60.58 9.66
CA PRO A 516 -11.42 61.80 9.45
C PRO A 516 -10.68 62.68 8.42
N ALA A 517 -11.30 62.88 7.27
CA ALA A 517 -10.88 63.92 6.35
C ALA A 517 -11.28 65.29 6.93
N GLY A 518 -10.28 66.15 7.19
CA GLY A 518 -10.49 67.56 7.51
C GLY A 518 -9.80 68.04 8.79
N LEU A 519 -8.57 68.55 8.66
CA LEU A 519 -8.31 70.00 8.55
C LEU A 519 -6.88 70.27 8.06
#